data_AF-A0A2R6DWL4-F1
#
_entry.id   AF-A0A2R6DWL4-F1
#
_cell.length_a   1.000
_cell.length_b   1.000
_cell.length_c   1.000
_cell.angle_alpha   90.00
_cell.angle_beta   90.00
_cell.angle_gamma   90.00
#
_symmetry.space_group_name_H-M   'P 1'
#
loop_
_entity.id
_entity.type
_entity.pdbx_description
1 polymer ?
#
loop_
_entity_poly.entity_id
_entity_poly.type
_entity_poly.pdbx_seq_one_letter_code
_entity_poly.pdbx_strand_id
1 'polypeptide(L)' 'VVDLHQKVKIECVVADTPTGDVVEAIQAAASTGEPGDGKIFISPIDDAVQIRTNKRGTEAV' A
#
# COMPACT_ATOMS: atom_id res chain seq x y z
N VAL A 1 8.80 30.29 1.62
CA VAL A 1 7.47 29.62 1.62
C VAL A 1 7.67 28.29 0.91
N VAL A 2 7.25 27.18 1.51
CA VAL A 2 7.30 25.85 0.88
C VAL A 2 5.93 25.61 0.23
N ASP A 3 5.94 25.26 -1.05
CA ASP A 3 4.73 24.88 -1.78
C ASP A 3 4.53 23.37 -1.71
N LEU A 4 3.33 22.93 -1.34
CA LEU A 4 2.99 21.52 -1.15
C LEU A 4 1.90 21.15 -2.16
N HIS A 5 2.22 20.23 -3.05
CA HIS A 5 1.26 19.75 -4.05
C HIS A 5 0.34 18.70 -3.43
N GLN A 6 -0.94 18.73 -3.82
CA GLN A 6 -1.92 17.73 -3.41
C GLN A 6 -1.53 16.34 -3.93
N LYS A 7 -1.60 15.34 -3.05
CA LYS A 7 -1.35 13.92 -3.35
C LYS A 7 -2.34 13.04 -2.58
N VAL A 8 -2.53 11.82 -3.05
CA VAL A 8 -3.34 10.79 -2.38
C VAL A 8 -2.40 9.75 -1.80
N LYS A 9 -2.61 9.37 -0.53
CA LYS A 9 -1.94 8.23 0.09
C LYS A 9 -2.87 7.01 -0.02
N ILE A 10 -2.35 5.92 -0.55
CA ILE A 10 -3.03 4.62 -0.60
C ILE A 10 -2.28 3.70 0.35
N GLU A 11 -3.01 3.00 1.21
CA GLU A 11 -2.47 1.99 2.12
C GLU A 11 -3.18 0.66 1.84
N CYS A 12 -2.37 -0.39 1.61
CA CYS A 12 -2.86 -1.73 1.31
C CYS A 12 -2.06 -2.72 2.14
N VAL A 13 -2.73 -3.45 3.03
CA VAL A 13 -2.14 -4.58 3.76
C VAL A 13 -2.43 -5.83 2.95
N VAL A 14 -1.41 -6.66 2.74
CA VAL A 14 -1.48 -7.86 1.89
C VAL A 14 -0.94 -9.05 2.67
N ALA A 15 -1.59 -10.22 2.48
CA ALA A 15 -1.15 -11.49 3.05
C ALA A 15 -0.95 -12.54 1.96
N ASP A 16 -2.03 -12.98 1.32
CA ASP A 16 -1.97 -14.06 0.32
C ASP A 16 -1.41 -13.60 -1.03
N THR A 17 -1.53 -12.32 -1.34
CA THR A 17 -0.99 -11.76 -2.60
C THR A 17 0.48 -11.36 -2.38
N PRO A 18 1.41 -11.80 -3.25
CA PRO A 18 2.79 -11.37 -3.18
C PRO A 18 2.91 -9.84 -3.20
N THR A 19 3.70 -9.27 -2.29
CA THR A 19 3.89 -7.82 -2.19
C THR A 19 4.42 -7.22 -3.50
N GLY A 20 5.27 -7.96 -4.22
CA GLY A 20 5.81 -7.53 -5.52
C GLY A 20 4.72 -7.25 -6.54
N ASP A 21 3.79 -8.18 -6.72
CA ASP A 21 2.68 -8.07 -7.67
C ASP A 21 1.81 -6.84 -7.39
N VAL A 22 1.56 -6.54 -6.11
CA VAL A 22 0.79 -5.36 -5.70
C VAL A 22 1.54 -4.06 -5.97
N VAL A 23 2.86 -4.05 -5.71
CA VAL A 23 3.72 -2.89 -6.02
C VAL A 23 3.75 -2.63 -7.52
N GLU A 24 3.93 -3.68 -8.33
CA GLU A 24 3.95 -3.60 -9.79
C GLU A 24 2.61 -3.08 -10.33
N ALA A 25 1.48 -3.59 -9.82
CA ALA A 25 0.16 -3.14 -10.22
C ALA A 25 -0.07 -1.65 -9.91
N ILE A 26 0.29 -1.19 -8.70
CA ILE A 26 0.15 0.22 -8.32
C ILE A 26 1.09 1.10 -9.16
N GLN A 27 2.35 0.68 -9.33
CA GLN A 27 3.33 1.43 -10.10
C GLN A 27 2.89 1.59 -11.56
N ALA A 28 2.43 0.51 -12.20
CA ALA A 28 1.98 0.54 -13.59
C ALA A 28 0.76 1.45 -13.78
N ALA A 29 -0.18 1.47 -12.81
CA ALA A 29 -1.38 2.28 -12.89
C ALA A 29 -1.13 3.78 -12.58
N ALA A 30 -0.17 4.09 -11.70
CA ALA A 30 0.10 5.46 -11.25
C ALA A 30 1.20 6.18 -12.03
N SER A 31 2.03 5.46 -12.80
CA SER A 31 3.16 6.04 -13.53
C SER A 31 2.70 6.87 -14.72
N THR A 32 3.14 8.12 -14.77
CA THR A 32 3.01 9.01 -15.94
C THR A 32 4.35 9.24 -16.64
N GLY A 33 5.47 8.99 -15.95
CA GLY A 33 6.83 9.24 -16.43
C GLY A 33 7.38 10.60 -16.02
N GLU A 34 6.58 11.44 -15.35
CA GLU A 34 6.93 12.80 -14.99
C GLU A 34 7.33 12.93 -13.51
N PRO A 35 8.16 13.93 -13.14
CA PRO A 35 8.49 14.21 -11.75
C PRO A 35 7.23 14.45 -10.91
N GLY A 36 7.07 13.63 -9.86
CA GLY A 36 5.95 13.76 -8.92
C GLY A 36 4.95 12.61 -8.94
N ASP A 37 5.15 11.58 -9.76
CA ASP A 37 4.35 10.33 -9.77
C ASP A 37 4.22 9.68 -8.39
N GLY A 38 5.19 9.92 -7.50
CA GLY A 38 5.11 9.54 -6.10
C GLY A 38 6.14 8.47 -5.75
N LYS A 39 5.85 7.74 -4.68
CA LYS A 39 6.70 6.67 -4.13
C LYS A 39 5.81 5.60 -3.52
N ILE A 40 6.24 4.35 -3.63
CA ILE A 40 5.65 3.23 -2.91
C ILE A 40 6.63 2.83 -1.82
N PHE A 41 6.12 2.65 -0.60
CA PHE A 41 6.90 2.19 0.54
C PHE A 41 6.31 0.86 1.01
N ILE A 42 7.19 -0.07 1.36
CA ILE A 42 6.83 -1.35 1.94
C ILE A 42 7.26 -1.33 3.40
N SER A 43 6.39 -1.76 4.29
CA SER A 43 6.68 -1.86 5.73
C SER A 43 6.16 -3.19 6.25
N PRO A 44 6.92 -3.87 7.13
CA PRO A 44 6.45 -5.11 7.75
C PRO A 44 5.25 -4.82 8.65
N ILE A 45 4.30 -5.76 8.67
CA ILE A 45 3.16 -5.78 9.61
C ILE A 45 3.28 -7.05 10.42
N ASP A 46 3.37 -6.90 11.74
CA ASP A 46 3.61 -8.02 12.65
C ASP A 46 2.34 -8.82 12.97
N ASP A 47 1.16 -8.18 13.00
CA ASP A 47 -0.14 -8.82 13.23
C ASP A 47 -1.28 -8.02 12.60
N ALA A 48 -2.40 -8.70 12.31
CA ALA A 48 -3.65 -8.11 11.85
C ALA A 48 -4.81 -8.70 12.64
N VAL A 49 -5.84 -7.90 12.92
CA VAL A 49 -7.01 -8.35 13.69
C VAL A 49 -8.28 -7.93 12.97
N GLN A 50 -9.12 -8.91 12.60
CA GLN A 50 -10.40 -8.63 11.96
C GLN A 50 -11.48 -8.44 13.04
N ILE A 51 -11.91 -7.19 13.24
CA ILE A 51 -12.86 -6.79 14.31
C ILE A 51 -14.12 -7.66 14.34
N ARG A 52 -14.70 -7.97 13.17
CA ARG A 52 -15.97 -8.69 13.06
C ARG A 52 -15.90 -10.15 13.54
N THR A 53 -14.75 -10.81 13.38
CA THR A 53 -14.62 -12.27 13.60
C THR A 53 -13.57 -12.62 14.64
N ASN A 54 -12.77 -11.65 15.11
CA ASN A 54 -11.61 -11.83 15.97
C ASN A 54 -10.51 -12.73 15.38
N LYS A 55 -10.53 -13.00 14.06
CA LYS A 55 -9.41 -13.65 13.37
C LYS A 55 -8.15 -12.81 13.48
N ARG A 56 -6.99 -13.48 13.50
CA ARG A 56 -5.66 -12.88 13.65
C ARG A 56 -4.69 -13.34 12.57
N GLY A 57 -3.58 -12.61 12.43
CA GLY A 57 -2.54 -12.91 11.46
C GLY A 57 -3.04 -12.79 10.02
N THR A 58 -2.49 -13.58 9.12
CA THR A 58 -2.80 -13.53 7.68
C THR A 58 -4.28 -13.80 7.37
N GLU A 59 -4.98 -14.61 8.16
CA GLU A 59 -6.41 -14.87 7.97
C GLU A 59 -7.32 -13.66 8.24
N ALA A 60 -6.78 -12.63 8.90
CA ALA A 60 -7.51 -11.41 9.21
C ALA A 60 -7.48 -10.37 8.07
N VAL A 61 -6.54 -10.56 7.13
CA VAL A 61 -6.30 -9.72 5.95
C VAL A 61 -7.07 -10.30 4.77
#